data_AF-A0A5U8V7Q9-F1
#
_entry.id   AF-A0A5U8V7Q9-F1
#
_cell.length_a   1.000
_cell.length_b   1.000
_cell.length_c   1.000
_cell.angle_alpha   90.00
_cell.angle_beta   90.00
_cell.angle_gamma   90.00
#
_symmetry.space_group_name_H-M   'P 1'
#
loop_
_entity.id
_entity.type
_entity.pdbx_description
1 polymer ?
#
loop_
_entity_poly.entity_id
_entity_poly.type
_entity_poly.pdbx_seq_one_letter_code
_entity_poly.pdbx_strand_id
1 'polypeptide(L)'
;QGGGDSSVVIMRMNGQPSNNGPLFWLENGSKRVKLTGKDDDAFCISPSPNNCELRPVTDIPANSPEGNIDVTVVFDVVYPQ
;
A
#
# COMPACT_ATOMS: atom_id res chain seq x y z
N GLN A 1 16.23 -7.11 -7.09
CA GLN A 1 16.40 -7.74 -5.77
C GLN A 1 16.90 -6.67 -4.82
N GLY A 2 16.01 -6.07 -4.03
CA GLY A 2 16.35 -5.12 -2.99
C GLY A 2 15.28 -5.26 -1.92
N GLY A 3 15.70 -5.50 -0.69
CA GLY A 3 14.80 -5.64 0.46
C GLY A 3 14.14 -4.30 0.79
N GLY A 4 13.21 -3.88 -0.05
CA GLY A 4 12.38 -2.69 0.16
C GLY A 4 11.34 -2.99 1.22
N ASP A 5 11.08 -1.99 2.07
CA ASP A 5 9.96 -1.97 3.00
C ASP A 5 8.69 -2.40 2.25
N SER A 6 8.24 -3.63 2.50
CA SER A 6 7.13 -4.23 1.75
C SER A 6 5.78 -3.59 2.09
N SER A 7 5.78 -2.55 2.93
CA SER A 7 4.59 -1.75 3.23
C SER A 7 4.49 -0.45 2.39
N VAL A 8 5.55 -0.08 1.67
CA VAL A 8 5.62 1.19 0.91
C VAL A 8 5.94 0.92 -0.56
N VAL A 9 5.23 1.60 -1.45
CA VAL A 9 5.43 1.51 -2.90
C VAL A 9 5.82 2.88 -3.44
N ILE A 10 6.83 2.94 -4.31
CA ILE A 10 7.11 4.13 -5.13
C ILE A 10 6.14 4.12 -6.31
N MET A 11 5.30 5.15 -6.39
CA MET A 11 4.31 5.31 -7.44
C MET A 11 4.97 5.57 -8.79
N ARG A 12 4.28 5.14 -9.85
CA ARG A 12 4.70 5.41 -11.22
C ARG A 12 4.40 6.86 -11.58
N MET A 13 5.30 7.43 -12.37
CA MET A 13 5.20 8.79 -12.89
C MET A 13 4.89 8.70 -14.38
N ASN A 14 3.72 9.19 -14.80
CA ASN A 14 3.24 9.07 -16.18
C ASN A 14 3.31 7.61 -16.69
N GLY A 15 2.94 6.65 -15.83
CA GLY A 15 3.00 5.22 -16.13
C GLY A 15 4.40 4.58 -16.13
N GLN A 16 5.47 5.33 -15.87
CA GLN A 16 6.84 4.83 -15.84
C GLN A 16 7.38 4.66 -14.41
N PRO A 17 8.26 3.67 -14.15
CA PRO A 17 8.95 3.55 -12.86
C PRO A 17 9.74 4.81 -12.52
N SER A 18 9.82 5.15 -11.24
CA SER A 18 10.63 6.25 -10.73
C SER A 18 11.43 5.81 -9.52
N ASN A 19 12.62 6.37 -9.33
CA ASN A 19 13.48 6.11 -8.17
C ASN A 19 13.29 7.14 -7.04
N ASN A 20 12.59 8.25 -7.33
CA ASN A 20 12.28 9.36 -6.43
C ASN A 20 10.81 9.81 -6.60
N GLY A 21 9.96 8.91 -7.10
CA GLY A 21 8.54 9.16 -7.26
C GLY A 21 7.84 9.31 -5.90
N PRO A 22 6.59 9.81 -5.90
CA PRO A 22 5.78 9.82 -4.70
C PRO A 22 5.62 8.43 -4.12
N LEU A 23 5.53 8.35 -2.80
CA LEU A 23 5.35 7.12 -2.06
C LEU A 23 3.87 6.90 -1.74
N PHE A 24 3.47 5.64 -1.68
CA PHE A 24 2.15 5.20 -1.26
C PHE A 24 2.26 4.07 -0.24
N TRP A 25 1.44 4.12 0.80
CA TRP A 25 1.21 2.98 1.70
C TRP A 25 -0.21 3.00 2.25
N LEU A 26 -0.60 1.89 2.86
CA LEU A 26 -1.86 1.75 3.58
C LEU A 26 -1.58 1.67 5.08
N GLU A 27 -2.43 2.33 5.87
CA GLU A 27 -2.43 2.23 7.32
C GLU A 27 -3.71 1.58 7.83
N ASN A 28 -3.59 0.70 8.81
CA ASN A 28 -4.70 0.30 9.68
C ASN A 28 -4.39 0.85 11.08
N GLY A 29 -5.18 1.83 11.53
CA GLY A 29 -4.86 2.65 12.70
C GLY A 29 -3.53 3.40 12.48
N SER A 30 -2.53 3.14 13.34
CA SER A 30 -1.20 3.75 13.22
C SER A 30 -0.13 2.79 12.68
N LYS A 31 -0.53 1.64 12.13
CA LYS A 31 0.38 0.61 11.60
C LYS A 31 0.30 0.56 10.09
N ARG A 32 1.47 0.53 9.44
CA ARG A 32 1.56 0.26 8.00
C ARG A 32 1.18 -1.18 7.71
N VAL A 33 0.34 -1.37 6.70
CA VAL A 33 -0.04 -2.68 6.19
C VAL A 33 1.06 -3.18 5.27
N LYS A 34 1.50 -4.41 5.49
CA LYS A 34 2.46 -5.06 4.60
C LYS A 34 1.75 -5.57 3.35
N LEU A 35 2.35 -5.32 2.20
CA LEU A 35 1.82 -5.64 0.88
C LEU A 35 2.54 -6.86 0.29
N THR A 36 2.76 -7.90 1.12
CA THR A 36 3.45 -9.12 0.65
C THR A 36 2.51 -10.18 0.10
N GLY A 37 1.20 -10.05 0.36
CA GLY A 37 0.18 -11.03 -0.01
C GLY A 37 0.16 -12.30 0.86
N LYS A 38 0.86 -12.32 2.00
CA LYS A 38 0.82 -13.44 2.95
C LYS A 38 -0.36 -13.33 3.91
N ASP A 39 -0.95 -14.45 4.30
CA ASP A 39 -2.05 -14.51 5.26
C ASP A 39 -1.68 -13.88 6.62
N ASP A 40 -0.43 -14.06 7.08
CA ASP A 40 0.09 -13.45 8.31
C ASP A 40 0.13 -11.91 8.27
N ASP A 41 0.06 -11.32 7.07
CA ASP A 41 0.02 -9.88 6.85
C ASP A 41 -1.43 -9.36 6.70
N ALA A 42 -2.45 -10.21 6.91
CA ALA A 42 -3.84 -9.81 6.81
C ALA A 42 -4.12 -8.62 7.76
N PHE A 43 -4.52 -7.50 7.16
CA PHE A 43 -4.82 -6.28 7.89
C PHE A 43 -6.15 -6.35 8.65
N CYS A 44 -7.01 -7.32 8.31
CA CYS A 44 -8.34 -7.46 8.87
C CYS A 44 -8.63 -8.92 9.22
N ILE A 45 -8.62 -9.23 10.52
CA ILE A 45 -8.99 -10.53 11.07
C ILE A 45 -9.93 -10.24 12.24
N SER A 46 -11.24 -10.45 12.07
CA SER A 46 -12.23 -10.24 13.13
C SER A 46 -13.31 -11.32 13.06
N PRO A 47 -14.02 -11.59 14.17
CA PRO A 47 -15.33 -12.22 14.14
C PRO A 47 -16.44 -11.18 13.83
N SER A 48 -17.53 -11.68 13.25
CA SER A 48 -18.63 -10.92 12.64
C SER A 48 -19.29 -9.88 13.57
N PRO A 49 -19.57 -8.64 13.09
CA PRO A 49 -19.20 -8.10 11.77
C PRO A 49 -17.76 -7.58 11.73
N ASN A 50 -17.06 -7.87 10.63
CA ASN A 50 -15.68 -7.43 10.40
C ASN A 50 -15.66 -6.03 9.80
N ASN A 51 -15.54 -5.01 10.64
CA ASN A 51 -15.24 -3.66 10.18
C ASN A 51 -13.75 -3.36 10.41
N CYS A 52 -13.05 -3.07 9.32
CA CYS A 52 -11.65 -2.69 9.33
C CYS A 52 -11.47 -1.42 8.52
N GLU A 53 -10.75 -0.47 9.07
CA GLU A 53 -10.44 0.79 8.41
C GLU A 53 -9.06 0.71 7.76
N LEU A 54 -9.00 1.11 6.49
CA LEU A 54 -7.76 1.33 5.78
C LEU A 54 -7.66 2.78 5.37
N ARG A 55 -6.56 3.41 5.75
CA ARG A 55 -6.24 4.78 5.39
C ARG A 55 -5.15 4.79 4.33
N PRO A 56 -5.41 5.30 3.12
CA PRO A 56 -4.36 5.52 2.13
C PRO A 56 -3.52 6.73 2.56
N VAL A 57 -2.20 6.59 2.43
CA VAL A 57 -1.26 7.68 2.69
C VAL A 57 -0.34 7.84 1.51
N THR A 58 -0.14 9.10 1.13
CA THR A 58 0.82 9.51 0.11
C THR A 58 1.85 10.44 0.73
N ASP A 59 3.10 10.29 0.31
CA ASP A 59 4.18 11.22 0.64
C ASP A 59 4.90 11.62 -0.65
N ILE A 60 5.16 12.90 -0.83
CA ILE A 60 5.76 13.44 -2.05
C ILE A 60 7.14 13.98 -1.67
N PRO A 61 8.23 13.25 -1.98
CA PRO A 61 9.58 13.74 -1.74
C PRO A 61 9.82 15.09 -2.43
N ALA A 62 10.58 15.98 -1.80
CA ALA A 62 10.81 17.34 -2.32
C ALA A 62 11.44 17.39 -3.72
N ASN A 63 12.16 16.33 -4.11
CA ASN A 63 12.79 16.19 -5.43
C ASN A 63 12.00 15.28 -6.38
N SER A 64 10.72 15.01 -6.09
CA SER A 64 9.90 14.16 -6.95
C SER A 64 9.62 14.86 -8.28
N PRO A 65 9.71 14.15 -9.42
CA PRO A 65 9.37 14.72 -10.72
C PRO A 65 7.88 15.08 -10.79
N GLU A 66 7.56 16.09 -11.60
CA GLU A 66 6.16 16.44 -11.87
C GLU A 66 5.53 15.48 -12.88
N GLY A 67 4.22 15.24 -12.73
CA GLY A 67 3.47 14.42 -13.67
C GLY A 67 2.23 13.81 -13.03
N ASN A 68 1.53 13.01 -13.83
CA ASN A 68 0.40 12.24 -13.36
C ASN A 68 0.90 11.03 -12.58
N ILE A 69 0.27 10.79 -11.43
CA ILE A 69 0.47 9.63 -10.60
C ILE A 69 -0.77 8.74 -10.65
N ASP A 70 -0.54 7.44 -10.73
CA ASP A 70 -1.57 6.42 -10.64
C ASP A 70 -1.17 5.35 -9.64
N VAL A 71 -2.14 4.93 -8.83
CA VAL A 71 -2.00 3.79 -7.93
C VAL A 71 -3.28 2.96 -8.00
N THR A 72 -3.12 1.65 -8.13
CA THR A 72 -4.23 0.70 -8.08
C THR A 72 -4.03 -0.19 -6.86
N VAL A 73 -5.04 -0.24 -6.00
CA VAL A 73 -5.06 -1.11 -4.83
C VAL A 73 -6.02 -2.26 -5.10
N VAL A 74 -5.52 -3.49 -4.99
CA VAL A 74 -6.29 -4.72 -5.15
C VAL A 74 -6.29 -5.46 -3.82
N PHE A 75 -7.48 -5.88 -3.38
CA PHE A 75 -7.65 -6.65 -2.15
C PHE A 75 -8.17 -8.03 -2.47
N ASP A 76 -7.56 -9.05 -1.88
CA ASP A 76 -8.09 -10.40 -1.85
C ASP A 76 -8.94 -10.57 -0.58
N VAL A 77 -10.21 -10.95 -0.77
CA VAL A 77 -11.14 -11.22 0.34
C VAL A 77 -11.33 -12.72 0.43
N VAL A 78 -10.75 -13.32 1.47
CA VAL A 78 -10.83 -14.77 1.71
C VAL A 78 -11.90 -15.05 2.74
N TYR A 79 -12.94 -15.80 2.36
CA TYR A 79 -13.91 -16.37 3.29
C TYR A 79 -13.45 -17.79 3.68
N PRO A 80 -13.31 -18.11 4.97
CA PRO A 80 -13.06 -19.49 5.38
C PRO A 80 -14.24 -20.37 4.95
N GLN A 81 -13.94 -21.59 4.48
CA GLN A 81 -14.95 -22.62 4.18
C GLN A 81 -15.54 -23.22 5.45
#